data_AF-A0A0C2XEX1-F1
#
_entry.id   AF-A0A0C2XEX1-F1
#
_cell.length_a   1.000
_cell.length_b   1.000
_cell.length_c   1.000
_cell.angle_alpha   90.00
_cell.angle_beta   90.00
_cell.angle_gamma   90.00
#
_symmetry.space_group_name_H-M   'P 1'
#
loop_
_entity.id
_entity.type
_entity.pdbx_description
1 polymer ?
#
loop_
_entity_poly.entity_id
_entity_poly.type
_entity_poly.pdbx_seq_one_letter_code
_entity_poly.pdbx_strand_id
1 'polypeptide(L)'
;MPERPMRQQMEEFILSLQDEMVKAFESLDANAPAFKRDSWVRPQGGLGKSCVFSVPFDHEATSPSRTILEKAGVNTSIVHDILPPAAIKQMRADHSSMPLPDSPEGLPFFAAGISLVIHPRNPYAPTVHANYRYFEITERIPKDVPKDADHKPKILSWWFGGGSRSHTVVSLRFISTLHSKMPVISTGQSCTPRSRNCVMNTFISRIEESREGLEGYFLTI
;
A
#
# COMPACT_ATOMS: atom_id res chain seq x y z
N MET A 1 8.08 8.24 -25.14
CA MET A 1 8.07 9.12 -23.95
C MET A 1 9.01 8.51 -22.93
N PRO A 2 9.77 9.30 -22.16
CA PRO A 2 10.61 8.74 -21.10
C PRO A 2 9.72 7.98 -20.10
N GLU A 3 10.22 6.82 -19.65
CA GLU A 3 9.53 5.99 -18.67
C GLU A 3 9.41 6.73 -17.33
N ARG A 4 8.20 6.78 -16.75
CA ARG A 4 7.98 7.48 -15.48
C ARG A 4 8.69 6.75 -14.34
N PRO A 5 9.26 7.45 -13.34
CA PRO A 5 9.84 6.82 -12.15
C PRO A 5 8.84 5.91 -11.43
N MET A 6 9.33 4.82 -10.84
CA MET A 6 8.49 3.84 -10.14
C MET A 6 7.64 4.46 -9.03
N ARG A 7 8.18 5.41 -8.27
CA ARG A 7 7.42 6.16 -7.25
C ARG A 7 6.14 6.81 -7.79
N GLN A 8 6.20 7.40 -9.00
CA GLN A 8 5.05 8.05 -9.63
C GLN A 8 4.04 7.02 -10.13
N GLN A 9 4.53 5.94 -10.75
CA GLN A 9 3.68 4.83 -11.17
C GLN A 9 2.91 4.22 -10.00
N MET A 10 3.58 3.99 -8.86
CA MET A 10 2.95 3.45 -7.66
C MET A 10 1.94 4.42 -7.06
N GLU A 11 2.25 5.71 -6.95
CA GLU A 11 1.35 6.74 -6.43
C GLU A 11 0.05 6.80 -7.25
N GLU A 12 0.16 6.93 -8.57
CA GLU A 12 -1.01 6.94 -9.46
C GLU A 12 -1.83 5.65 -9.32
N PHE A 13 -1.13 4.51 -9.28
CA PHE A 13 -1.76 3.20 -9.16
C PHE A 13 -2.59 3.05 -7.87
N ILE A 14 -2.03 3.34 -6.70
CA ILE A 14 -2.74 3.15 -5.43
C ILE A 14 -3.93 4.09 -5.29
N LEU A 15 -3.81 5.33 -5.79
CA LEU A 15 -4.89 6.33 -5.74
C LEU A 15 -6.04 5.92 -6.65
N SER A 16 -5.72 5.47 -7.88
CA SER A 16 -6.72 4.94 -8.82
C SER A 16 -7.38 3.68 -8.28
N LEU A 17 -6.61 2.77 -7.69
CA LEU A 17 -7.11 1.51 -7.15
C LEU A 17 -8.06 1.74 -5.98
N GLN A 18 -7.72 2.64 -5.05
CA GLN A 18 -8.62 2.99 -3.95
C GLN A 18 -9.94 3.57 -4.48
N ASP A 19 -9.89 4.49 -5.43
CA ASP A 19 -11.09 5.10 -6.01
C ASP A 19 -11.97 4.04 -6.70
N GLU A 20 -11.37 3.14 -7.46
CA GLU A 20 -12.08 2.03 -8.11
C GLU A 20 -12.72 1.08 -7.09
N MET A 21 -11.99 0.69 -6.03
CA MET A 21 -12.53 -0.18 -4.98
C MET A 21 -13.70 0.47 -4.26
N VAL A 22 -13.55 1.74 -3.86
CA VAL A 22 -14.59 2.46 -3.13
C VAL A 22 -15.84 2.60 -4.00
N LYS A 23 -15.68 2.98 -5.28
CA LYS A 23 -16.79 3.02 -6.24
C LYS A 23 -17.46 1.66 -6.42
N ALA A 24 -16.67 0.59 -6.50
CA ALA A 24 -17.21 -0.76 -6.58
C ALA A 24 -18.03 -1.10 -5.33
N PHE A 25 -17.52 -0.84 -4.12
CA PHE A 25 -18.26 -1.08 -2.88
C PHE A 25 -19.55 -0.25 -2.77
N GLU A 26 -19.51 1.02 -3.16
CA GLU A 26 -20.70 1.89 -3.19
C GLU A 26 -21.72 1.39 -4.23
N SER A 27 -21.27 0.86 -5.37
CA SER A 27 -22.18 0.31 -6.39
C SER A 27 -22.83 -1.01 -6.01
N LEU A 28 -22.24 -1.76 -5.06
CA LEU A 28 -22.78 -3.04 -4.59
C LEU A 28 -24.06 -2.84 -3.77
N ASP A 29 -24.21 -1.70 -3.11
CA ASP A 29 -25.32 -1.43 -2.20
C ASP A 29 -25.84 -0.01 -2.36
N ALA A 30 -26.85 0.14 -3.22
CA ALA A 30 -27.48 1.42 -3.52
C ALA A 30 -28.18 2.07 -2.30
N ASN A 31 -28.45 1.30 -1.24
CA ASN A 31 -29.10 1.79 -0.03
C ASN A 31 -28.09 2.14 1.08
N ALA A 32 -26.82 1.79 0.90
CA ALA A 32 -25.77 2.12 1.86
C ALA A 32 -25.35 3.60 1.73
N PRO A 33 -25.00 4.26 2.84
CA PRO A 33 -24.38 5.58 2.77
C PRO A 33 -23.03 5.51 2.06
N ALA A 34 -22.62 6.62 1.45
CA ALA A 34 -21.31 6.75 0.82
C ALA A 34 -20.17 6.58 1.85
N PHE A 35 -19.01 6.15 1.38
CA PHE A 35 -17.80 6.10 2.21
C PHE A 35 -17.41 7.52 2.66
N LYS A 36 -17.07 7.66 3.94
CA LYS A 36 -16.43 8.87 4.46
C LYS A 36 -15.01 8.95 3.91
N ARG A 37 -14.68 10.05 3.24
CA ARG A 37 -13.39 10.27 2.58
C ARG A 37 -12.66 11.42 3.30
N ASP A 38 -11.61 11.09 4.03
CA ASP A 38 -10.81 12.07 4.76
C ASP A 38 -9.38 12.10 4.16
N SER A 39 -8.98 13.24 3.62
CA SER A 39 -7.62 13.45 3.10
C SER A 39 -6.79 14.26 4.09
N TRP A 40 -5.50 13.94 4.20
CA TRP A 40 -4.59 14.61 5.11
C TRP A 40 -3.19 14.77 4.49
N VAL A 41 -2.44 15.74 4.99
CA VAL A 41 -1.08 16.07 4.57
C VAL A 41 -0.19 16.14 5.80
N ARG A 42 1.05 15.67 5.69
CA ARG A 42 2.03 15.73 6.78
C ARG A 42 2.84 17.01 6.74
N PRO A 43 3.17 17.61 7.89
CA PRO A 43 4.08 18.75 7.96
C PRO A 43 5.46 18.46 7.33
N GLN A 44 5.96 17.23 7.51
CA GLN A 44 7.28 16.79 7.04
C GLN A 44 7.28 16.37 5.56
N GLY A 45 6.12 16.38 4.89
CA GLY A 45 5.95 15.86 3.54
C GLY A 45 5.18 14.55 3.48
N GLY A 46 4.45 14.36 2.38
CA GLY A 46 3.56 13.22 2.18
C GLY A 46 2.08 13.53 2.46
N LEU A 47 1.23 12.65 1.96
CA LEU A 47 -0.21 12.77 1.99
C LEU A 47 -0.86 11.39 2.17
N GLY A 48 -2.12 11.39 2.56
CA GLY A 48 -2.91 10.19 2.62
C GLY A 48 -4.39 10.47 2.46
N LYS A 49 -5.13 9.40 2.18
CA LYS A 49 -6.58 9.42 2.00
C LYS A 49 -7.16 8.18 2.65
N SER A 50 -8.04 8.40 3.62
CA SER A 50 -8.78 7.35 4.32
C SER A 50 -10.19 7.29 3.77
N CYS A 51 -10.62 6.12 3.30
CA CYS A 51 -12.00 5.87 2.89
C CYS A 51 -12.60 4.84 3.84
N VAL A 52 -13.55 5.27 4.68
CA VAL A 52 -14.12 4.44 5.74
C VAL A 52 -15.64 4.36 5.59
N PHE A 53 -16.16 3.16 5.74
CA PHE A 53 -17.58 2.86 5.85
C PHE A 53 -17.85 2.15 7.18
N SER A 54 -18.90 2.58 7.86
CA SER A 54 -19.44 1.92 9.04
C SER A 54 -20.94 2.10 9.01
N VAL A 55 -21.70 1.05 9.35
CA VAL A 55 -23.16 1.15 9.41
C VAL A 55 -23.57 2.25 10.39
N PRO A 56 -24.51 3.14 10.00
CA PRO A 56 -25.06 4.15 10.90
C PRO A 56 -25.67 3.50 12.13
N PHE A 57 -25.35 4.04 13.31
CA PHE A 57 -25.88 3.59 14.59
C PHE A 57 -27.27 4.20 14.81
N ASP A 58 -28.22 3.91 13.92
CA ASP A 58 -29.55 4.52 14.01
C ASP A 58 -30.42 3.72 14.98
N HIS A 59 -30.71 4.31 16.15
CA HIS A 59 -31.56 3.71 17.19
C HIS A 59 -33.06 3.76 16.86
N GLU A 60 -33.47 4.57 15.86
CA GLU A 60 -34.87 4.79 15.48
C GLU A 60 -35.28 4.17 14.14
N ALA A 61 -34.35 3.55 13.40
CA ALA A 61 -34.68 2.90 12.14
C ALA A 61 -35.56 1.67 12.38
N THR A 62 -36.86 1.82 12.13
CA THR A 62 -37.91 0.78 12.26
C THR A 62 -37.75 -0.36 11.25
N SER A 63 -36.71 -0.31 10.42
CA SER A 63 -36.28 -1.36 9.51
C SER A 63 -34.75 -1.42 9.53
N PRO A 64 -34.12 -2.58 9.78
CA PRO A 64 -32.67 -2.68 9.76
C PRO A 64 -32.21 -2.39 8.33
N SER A 65 -31.50 -1.27 8.11
CA SER A 65 -30.77 -1.05 6.87
C SER A 65 -29.70 -2.15 6.78
N ARG A 66 -30.06 -3.24 6.09
CA ARG A 66 -29.21 -4.42 5.92
C ARG A 66 -28.20 -4.13 4.82
N THR A 67 -27.23 -3.28 5.15
CA THR A 67 -26.14 -3.00 4.22
C THR A 67 -25.29 -4.26 4.00
N ILE A 68 -24.71 -4.41 2.82
CA ILE A 68 -23.87 -5.57 2.47
C ILE A 68 -22.61 -5.61 3.34
N LEU A 69 -22.04 -4.44 3.60
CA LEU A 69 -20.87 -4.27 4.46
C LEU A 69 -21.33 -3.92 5.88
N GLU A 70 -20.63 -4.43 6.88
CA GLU A 70 -20.73 -3.98 8.26
C GLU A 70 -19.75 -2.82 8.52
N LYS A 71 -18.51 -3.01 8.08
CA LYS A 71 -17.44 -2.03 8.18
C LYS A 71 -16.46 -2.22 7.04
N ALA A 72 -15.92 -1.15 6.49
CA ALA A 72 -14.85 -1.23 5.51
C ALA A 72 -13.90 -0.04 5.64
N GLY A 73 -12.62 -0.29 5.38
CA GLY A 73 -11.60 0.73 5.27
C GLY A 73 -10.74 0.44 4.06
N VAL A 74 -10.49 1.45 3.23
CA VAL A 74 -9.53 1.42 2.13
C VAL A 74 -8.70 2.70 2.23
N ASN A 75 -7.43 2.59 2.59
CA ASN A 75 -6.58 3.71 2.93
C ASN A 75 -5.35 3.73 2.04
N THR A 76 -4.93 4.92 1.63
CA THR A 76 -3.68 5.14 0.90
C THR A 76 -2.80 6.13 1.64
N SER A 77 -1.49 5.86 1.64
CA SER A 77 -0.48 6.72 2.24
C SER A 77 0.71 6.85 1.30
N ILE A 78 1.20 8.08 1.12
CA ILE A 78 2.37 8.43 0.32
C ILE A 78 3.25 9.32 1.19
N VAL A 79 4.44 8.87 1.53
CA VAL A 79 5.35 9.54 2.46
C VAL A 79 6.70 9.76 1.82
N HIS A 80 7.22 10.96 2.01
CA HIS A 80 8.57 11.37 1.62
C HIS A 80 9.21 11.99 2.85
N ASP A 81 10.31 11.43 3.33
CA ASP A 81 11.02 11.97 4.50
C ASP A 81 12.47 11.45 4.53
N ILE A 82 13.21 11.74 5.59
CA ILE A 82 14.57 11.29 5.83
C ILE A 82 14.56 10.15 6.85
N LEU A 83 15.09 8.99 6.48
CA LEU A 83 15.31 7.87 7.40
C LEU A 83 16.48 8.19 8.33
N PRO A 84 16.28 8.20 9.66
CA PRO A 84 17.38 8.37 10.59
C PRO A 84 18.32 7.14 10.57
N PRO A 85 19.62 7.29 10.87
CA PRO A 85 20.58 6.18 10.88
C PRO A 85 20.16 4.97 11.73
N ALA A 86 19.44 5.21 12.84
CA ALA A 86 18.92 4.14 13.70
C ALA A 86 17.86 3.29 12.99
N ALA A 87 16.94 3.91 12.25
CA ALA A 87 15.93 3.20 11.47
C ALA A 87 16.57 2.40 10.32
N ILE A 88 17.57 2.96 9.64
CA ILE A 88 18.33 2.26 8.60
C ILE A 88 18.98 0.99 9.17
N LYS A 89 19.60 1.08 10.35
CA LYS A 89 20.21 -0.09 11.03
C LYS A 89 19.18 -1.17 11.37
N GLN A 90 17.99 -0.81 11.82
CA GLN A 90 16.92 -1.75 12.12
C GLN A 90 16.40 -2.43 10.86
N MET A 91 16.08 -1.66 9.82
CA MET A 91 15.55 -2.18 8.56
C MET A 91 16.52 -3.13 7.84
N ARG A 92 17.83 -2.97 8.04
CA ARG A 92 18.85 -3.87 7.47
C ARG A 92 18.74 -5.31 7.95
N ALA A 93 18.09 -5.58 9.09
CA ALA A 93 17.85 -6.95 9.55
C ALA A 93 17.05 -7.75 8.50
N ASP A 94 16.04 -7.10 7.89
CA ASP A 94 15.18 -7.70 6.87
C ASP A 94 15.60 -7.31 5.45
N HIS A 95 16.32 -6.19 5.29
CA HIS A 95 16.73 -5.60 4.02
C HIS A 95 18.25 -5.38 3.95
N SER A 96 19.01 -6.47 3.97
CA SER A 96 20.49 -6.44 3.94
C SER A 96 21.14 -5.68 2.78
N SER A 97 20.41 -5.39 1.69
CA SER A 97 20.88 -4.54 0.57
C SER A 97 20.88 -3.05 0.89
N MET A 98 20.28 -2.62 2.01
CA MET A 98 20.28 -1.22 2.40
C MET A 98 21.71 -0.75 2.72
N PRO A 99 22.12 0.42 2.20
CA PRO A 99 23.42 1.00 2.48
C PRO A 99 23.57 1.31 3.98
N LEU A 100 24.80 1.28 4.48
CA LEU A 100 25.09 1.90 5.77
C LEU A 100 24.99 3.42 5.61
N PRO A 101 24.45 4.13 6.60
CA PRO A 101 24.48 5.58 6.57
C PRO A 101 25.94 6.02 6.73
N ASP A 102 26.52 6.58 5.67
CA ASP A 102 27.84 7.19 5.69
C ASP A 102 27.83 8.59 6.36
N SER A 103 26.64 9.06 6.73
CA SER A 103 26.39 10.37 7.35
C SER A 103 25.40 10.26 8.52
N PRO A 104 25.58 11.05 9.60
CA PRO A 104 24.62 11.12 10.70
C PRO A 104 23.26 11.71 10.29
N GLU A 105 23.18 12.39 9.14
CA GLU A 105 21.95 13.06 8.68
C GLU A 105 20.90 12.11 8.09
N GLY A 106 21.20 10.83 7.91
CA GLY A 106 20.26 9.84 7.35
C GLY A 106 20.16 9.85 5.83
N LEU A 107 19.20 9.10 5.29
CA LEU A 107 18.97 8.95 3.84
C LEU A 107 17.53 9.29 3.45
N PRO A 108 17.29 10.01 2.35
CA PRO A 108 15.93 10.22 1.83
C PRO A 108 15.26 8.90 1.47
N PHE A 109 13.97 8.80 1.80
CA PHE A 109 13.13 7.68 1.40
C PHE A 109 11.79 8.13 0.85
N PHE A 110 11.20 7.23 0.06
CA PHE A 110 9.82 7.29 -0.39
C PHE A 110 9.11 5.99 -0.01
N ALA A 111 7.90 6.12 0.50
CA ALA A 111 7.02 4.99 0.77
C ALA A 111 5.61 5.31 0.30
N ALA A 112 5.04 4.45 -0.54
CA ALA A 112 3.65 4.56 -0.97
C ALA A 112 2.96 3.22 -0.84
N GLY A 113 1.71 3.22 -0.36
CA GLY A 113 0.96 1.97 -0.23
C GLY A 113 -0.53 2.16 -0.02
N ILE A 114 -1.25 1.07 -0.27
CA ILE A 114 -2.67 0.90 -0.02
C ILE A 114 -2.87 -0.19 1.03
N SER A 115 -3.79 0.03 1.96
CA SER A 115 -4.24 -0.96 2.93
C SER A 115 -5.76 -1.02 2.96
N LEU A 116 -6.31 -2.22 3.15
CA LEU A 116 -7.75 -2.41 3.24
C LEU A 116 -8.13 -3.48 4.24
N VAL A 117 -9.25 -3.23 4.90
CA VAL A 117 -9.94 -4.18 5.78
C VAL A 117 -11.42 -4.10 5.48
N ILE A 118 -12.01 -5.20 5.04
CA ILE A 118 -13.41 -5.28 4.61
C ILE A 118 -14.11 -6.32 5.47
N HIS A 119 -15.16 -5.91 6.17
CA HIS A 119 -16.03 -6.76 6.97
C HIS A 119 -17.42 -6.79 6.32
N PRO A 120 -17.74 -7.82 5.51
CA PRO A 120 -19.10 -8.07 5.07
C PRO A 120 -20.01 -8.40 6.26
N ARG A 121 -21.29 -8.02 6.16
CA ARG A 121 -22.30 -8.35 7.17
C ARG A 121 -22.77 -9.81 7.07
N ASN A 122 -22.70 -10.41 5.89
CA ASN A 122 -23.03 -11.82 5.69
C ASN A 122 -21.91 -12.71 6.26
N PRO A 123 -22.17 -13.59 7.25
CA PRO A 123 -21.15 -14.45 7.85
C PRO A 123 -20.55 -15.47 6.87
N TYR A 124 -21.22 -15.72 5.74
CA TYR A 124 -20.70 -16.57 4.66
C TYR A 124 -19.79 -15.82 3.68
N ALA A 125 -19.72 -14.49 3.77
CA ALA A 125 -18.79 -13.67 3.01
C ALA A 125 -17.54 -13.36 3.88
N PRO A 126 -16.33 -13.61 3.37
CA PRO A 126 -15.12 -13.49 4.19
C PRO A 126 -14.75 -12.05 4.50
N THR A 127 -14.22 -11.84 5.70
CA THR A 127 -13.40 -10.64 5.98
C THR A 127 -12.11 -10.70 5.16
N VAL A 128 -11.79 -9.60 4.48
CA VAL A 128 -10.58 -9.45 3.66
C VAL A 128 -9.67 -8.41 4.29
N HIS A 129 -8.39 -8.75 4.39
CA HIS A 129 -7.33 -7.82 4.75
C HIS A 129 -6.25 -7.82 3.66
N ALA A 130 -5.89 -6.67 3.11
CA ALA A 130 -4.78 -6.59 2.18
C ALA A 130 -3.93 -5.33 2.41
N ASN A 131 -2.65 -5.44 2.10
CA ASN A 131 -1.70 -4.33 2.14
C ASN A 131 -0.74 -4.49 0.96
N TYR A 132 -0.53 -3.44 0.18
CA TYR A 132 0.49 -3.42 -0.86
C TYR A 132 1.23 -2.10 -0.79
N ARG A 133 2.56 -2.17 -0.79
CA ARG A 133 3.43 -1.02 -0.57
C ARG A 133 4.69 -1.12 -1.40
N TYR A 134 5.21 0.04 -1.75
CA TYR A 134 6.50 0.24 -2.38
C TYR A 134 7.34 1.11 -1.48
N PHE A 135 8.62 0.79 -1.41
CA PHE A 135 9.60 1.54 -0.65
C PHE A 135 10.85 1.74 -1.51
N GLU A 136 11.40 2.95 -1.52
CA GLU A 136 12.70 3.24 -2.12
C GLU A 136 13.50 4.21 -1.25
N ILE A 137 14.81 4.07 -1.33
CA ILE A 137 15.80 4.93 -0.67
C ILE A 137 16.69 5.48 -1.77
N THR A 138 16.96 6.78 -1.73
CA THR A 138 17.87 7.42 -2.68
C THR A 138 19.09 7.98 -1.98
N GLU A 139 20.11 8.30 -2.78
CA GLU A 139 21.17 9.16 -2.30
C GLU A 139 20.64 10.54 -1.95
N ARG A 140 21.41 11.24 -1.12
CA ARG A 140 21.13 12.63 -0.79
C ARG A 140 21.57 13.50 -1.97
N ILE A 141 20.69 14.39 -2.40
CA ILE A 141 21.08 15.44 -3.35
C ILE A 141 21.98 16.43 -2.59
N PRO A 142 23.22 16.66 -3.04
CA PRO A 142 24.12 17.62 -2.40
C PRO A 142 23.50 19.02 -2.38
N LYS A 143 23.70 19.79 -1.28
CA LYS A 143 23.07 21.10 -1.06
C LYS A 143 23.51 22.17 -2.09
N ASP A 144 24.64 21.93 -2.72
CA ASP A 144 25.30 22.73 -3.76
C ASP A 144 24.75 22.49 -5.17
N VAL A 145 23.93 21.45 -5.37
CA VAL A 145 23.23 21.23 -6.64
C VAL A 145 22.00 22.16 -6.70
N PRO A 146 21.86 23.00 -7.75
CA PRO A 146 20.68 23.83 -7.94
C PRO A 146 19.41 22.97 -7.98
N LYS A 147 18.35 23.41 -7.29
CA LYS A 147 17.06 22.70 -7.25
C LYS A 147 16.40 22.52 -8.62
N ASP A 148 16.78 23.34 -9.59
CA ASP A 148 16.29 23.33 -10.97
C ASP A 148 17.14 22.47 -11.92
N ALA A 149 18.25 21.89 -11.43
CA ALA A 149 18.99 20.91 -12.20
C ALA A 149 18.17 19.61 -12.30
N ASP A 150 18.11 18.99 -13.48
CA ASP A 150 17.48 17.67 -13.71
C ASP A 150 18.30 16.53 -13.08
N HIS A 151 18.68 16.71 -11.81
CA HIS A 151 19.44 15.74 -11.05
C HIS A 151 18.48 14.72 -10.45
N LYS A 152 18.41 13.55 -11.08
CA LYS A 152 17.65 12.41 -10.58
C LYS A 152 18.51 11.67 -9.55
N PRO A 153 18.14 11.70 -8.25
CA PRO A 153 18.95 11.04 -7.24
C PRO A 153 18.99 9.54 -7.51
N LYS A 154 20.19 8.96 -7.44
CA LYS A 154 20.38 7.52 -7.64
C LYS A 154 19.61 6.74 -6.58
N ILE A 155 18.84 5.74 -7.02
CA ILE A 155 18.16 4.81 -6.12
C ILE A 155 19.21 3.84 -5.54
N LEU A 156 19.30 3.80 -4.21
CA LEU A 156 20.24 2.95 -3.47
C LEU A 156 19.65 1.57 -3.19
N SER A 157 18.38 1.52 -2.79
CA SER A 157 17.65 0.27 -2.55
C SER A 157 16.15 0.54 -2.71
N TRP A 158 15.43 -0.46 -3.18
CA TRP A 158 13.97 -0.43 -3.26
C TRP A 158 13.40 -1.83 -3.10
N TRP A 159 12.15 -1.93 -2.69
CA TRP A 159 11.42 -3.19 -2.64
C TRP A 159 9.92 -2.96 -2.63
N PHE A 160 9.18 -4.01 -3.03
CA PHE A 160 7.76 -4.12 -2.77
C PHE A 160 7.53 -4.94 -1.50
N GLY A 161 6.43 -4.65 -0.83
CA GLY A 161 5.94 -5.42 0.30
C GLY A 161 4.43 -5.51 0.24
N GLY A 162 3.86 -6.53 0.86
CA GLY A 162 2.41 -6.68 0.87
C GLY A 162 1.93 -8.12 0.92
N GLY A 163 0.62 -8.24 0.76
CA GLY A 163 -0.11 -9.49 0.69
C GLY A 163 -1.57 -9.31 1.07
N SER A 164 -2.36 -10.32 0.74
CA SER A 164 -3.78 -10.38 1.06
C SER A 164 -4.07 -11.62 1.89
N ARG A 165 -4.96 -11.49 2.87
CA ARG A 165 -5.53 -12.59 3.63
C ARG A 165 -7.04 -12.50 3.59
N SER A 166 -7.65 -13.67 3.53
CA SER A 166 -9.09 -13.82 3.62
C SER A 166 -9.42 -15.02 4.50
N HIS A 167 -10.40 -14.87 5.37
CA HIS A 167 -10.77 -15.89 6.36
C HIS A 167 -11.67 -17.02 5.81
N THR A 168 -11.83 -17.15 4.48
CA THR A 168 -12.65 -18.23 3.86
C THR A 168 -12.22 -18.55 2.41
N VAL A 169 -12.43 -19.81 1.98
CA VAL A 169 -12.03 -20.40 0.68
C VAL A 169 -12.71 -19.73 -0.54
N VAL A 170 -13.86 -19.08 -0.34
CA VAL A 170 -14.68 -18.42 -1.41
C VAL A 170 -14.03 -17.13 -1.96
N SER A 171 -12.91 -16.68 -1.39
CA SER A 171 -12.31 -15.36 -1.63
C SER A 171 -11.33 -15.24 -2.81
N LEU A 172 -11.01 -16.35 -3.48
CA LEU A 172 -9.93 -16.37 -4.47
C LEU A 172 -10.20 -15.44 -5.68
N ARG A 173 -11.46 -15.18 -6.04
CA ARG A 173 -11.79 -14.30 -7.18
C ARG A 173 -11.59 -12.81 -6.90
N PHE A 174 -11.88 -12.34 -5.68
CA PHE A 174 -11.66 -10.93 -5.31
C PHE A 174 -10.16 -10.63 -5.23
N ILE A 175 -9.41 -11.52 -4.57
CA ILE A 175 -7.95 -11.44 -4.48
C ILE A 175 -7.32 -11.54 -5.87
N SER A 176 -7.76 -12.48 -6.70
CA SER A 176 -7.28 -12.62 -8.08
C SER A 176 -7.58 -11.39 -8.95
N THR A 177 -8.73 -10.74 -8.75
CA THR A 177 -9.07 -9.49 -9.46
C THR A 177 -8.23 -8.31 -8.96
N LEU A 178 -7.94 -8.25 -7.66
CA LEU A 178 -7.03 -7.26 -7.09
C LEU A 178 -5.61 -7.45 -7.62
N HIS A 179 -5.16 -8.70 -7.69
CA HIS A 179 -3.87 -9.10 -8.24
C HIS A 179 -3.77 -8.79 -9.74
N SER A 180 -4.81 -9.08 -10.53
CA SER A 180 -4.80 -8.87 -11.99
C SER A 180 -4.77 -7.39 -12.40
N LYS A 181 -5.21 -6.49 -11.53
CA LYS A 181 -5.16 -5.04 -11.75
C LYS A 181 -3.81 -4.42 -11.39
N MET A 182 -2.90 -5.17 -10.75
CA MET A 182 -1.59 -4.65 -10.41
C MET A 182 -0.70 -4.52 -11.66
N PRO A 183 0.10 -3.45 -11.77
CA PRO A 183 0.93 -3.23 -12.94
C PRO A 183 1.99 -4.33 -13.10
N VAL A 184 2.12 -4.85 -14.32
CA VAL A 184 3.14 -5.84 -14.71
C VAL A 184 4.47 -5.13 -14.91
N ILE A 185 5.33 -5.14 -13.89
CA ILE A 185 6.64 -4.46 -13.95
C ILE A 185 7.73 -5.52 -14.16
N SER A 186 7.95 -5.96 -15.40
CA SER A 186 8.97 -6.98 -15.70
C SER A 186 10.38 -6.42 -15.57
N THR A 187 11.09 -6.80 -14.51
CA THR A 187 12.56 -6.84 -14.50
C THR A 187 12.94 -8.32 -14.38
N GLY A 188 13.75 -8.84 -15.30
CA GLY A 188 14.01 -10.27 -15.47
C GLY A 188 14.78 -10.98 -14.34
N GLN A 189 14.50 -10.70 -13.07
CA GLN A 189 15.10 -11.34 -11.91
C GLN A 189 14.12 -12.28 -11.20
N SER A 190 14.60 -13.48 -10.86
CA SER A 190 13.83 -14.52 -10.18
C SER A 190 13.46 -14.10 -8.76
N CYS A 191 12.17 -14.09 -8.43
CA CYS A 191 11.73 -13.76 -7.08
C CYS A 191 11.62 -14.96 -6.15
N THR A 192 11.68 -14.69 -4.85
CA THR A 192 11.27 -15.54 -3.72
C THR A 192 10.52 -14.62 -2.73
N PRO A 193 9.77 -15.12 -1.74
CA PRO A 193 9.18 -14.27 -0.70
C PRO A 193 10.21 -13.42 0.08
N ARG A 194 11.50 -13.75 -0.07
CA ARG A 194 12.67 -13.08 0.51
C ARG A 194 13.54 -12.34 -0.52
N SER A 195 13.16 -12.32 -1.81
CA SER A 195 14.03 -11.79 -2.87
C SER A 195 13.99 -10.28 -2.92
N ARG A 196 15.18 -9.70 -3.09
CA ARG A 196 15.52 -8.30 -2.83
C ARG A 196 15.18 -7.34 -3.97
N ASN A 197 14.75 -7.84 -5.12
CA ASN A 197 14.22 -7.08 -6.25
C ASN A 197 13.10 -7.92 -6.83
N CYS A 198 11.86 -7.63 -6.47
CA CYS A 198 10.74 -8.38 -7.01
C CYS A 198 9.81 -7.52 -7.85
N VAL A 199 9.53 -8.02 -9.05
CA VAL A 199 8.46 -7.58 -9.93
C VAL A 199 7.13 -7.76 -9.22
N MET A 200 6.26 -6.76 -9.26
CA MET A 200 4.93 -6.77 -8.62
C MET A 200 4.17 -8.09 -8.92
N ASN A 201 4.16 -8.57 -10.16
CA ASN A 201 3.51 -9.84 -10.53
C ASN A 201 4.12 -11.08 -9.86
N THR A 202 5.45 -11.19 -9.82
CA THR A 202 6.13 -12.36 -9.24
C THR A 202 6.09 -12.33 -7.71
N PHE A 203 5.98 -11.14 -7.11
CA PHE A 203 5.75 -10.96 -5.68
C PHE A 203 4.37 -11.48 -5.31
N ILE A 204 3.37 -11.11 -6.10
CA ILE A 204 1.97 -11.49 -5.94
C ILE A 204 1.76 -13.00 -6.15
N SER A 205 2.30 -13.58 -7.23
CA SER A 205 2.12 -15.00 -7.54
C SER A 205 2.72 -15.92 -6.47
N ARG A 206 3.71 -15.46 -5.69
CA ARG A 206 4.32 -16.22 -4.58
C ARG A 206 3.68 -15.96 -3.22
N ILE A 207 2.98 -14.84 -3.03
CA ILE A 207 2.11 -14.63 -1.85
C ILE A 207 0.94 -15.62 -1.87
N GLU A 208 0.49 -16.03 -3.05
CA GLU A 208 -0.52 -17.09 -3.21
C GLU A 208 -0.04 -18.46 -2.67
N GLU A 209 1.27 -18.70 -2.57
CA GLU A 209 1.86 -19.96 -2.09
C GLU A 209 2.21 -19.95 -0.58
N SER A 210 2.45 -18.79 0.04
CA SER A 210 2.90 -18.72 1.44
C SER A 210 1.76 -18.60 2.45
N ARG A 211 1.49 -19.66 3.21
CA ARG A 211 0.47 -19.73 4.28
C ARG A 211 0.92 -19.25 5.67
N GLU A 212 2.11 -18.69 5.84
CA GLU A 212 2.67 -18.46 7.19
C GLU A 212 3.01 -17.00 7.53
N GLY A 213 2.81 -16.66 8.81
CA GLY A 213 3.53 -15.61 9.52
C GLY A 213 2.80 -14.27 9.69
N LEU A 214 2.21 -14.03 10.86
CA LEU A 214 1.91 -12.69 11.39
C LEU A 214 3.20 -12.10 11.96
N GLU A 215 3.63 -10.97 11.43
CA GLU A 215 4.26 -9.86 12.18
C GLU A 215 4.33 -8.65 11.24
N GLY A 216 3.16 -8.09 10.96
CA GLY A 216 3.04 -6.86 10.21
C GLY A 216 2.88 -5.71 11.19
N TYR A 217 3.97 -5.01 11.48
CA TYR A 217 3.89 -3.66 12.03
C TYR A 217 2.84 -2.89 11.21
N PHE A 218 1.81 -2.39 11.90
CA PHE A 218 0.93 -1.36 11.37
C PHE A 218 1.80 -0.13 11.07
N LEU A 219 2.41 -0.07 9.89
CA LEU A 219 2.74 1.22 9.31
C LEU A 219 1.43 1.76 8.73
N THR A 220 0.63 2.37 9.60
CA THR A 220 0.38 3.78 9.33
C THR A 220 1.78 4.38 9.37
N ILE A 221 2.42 4.56 8.21
CA ILE A 221 3.66 5.35 8.12
C ILE A 221 3.42 6.64 8.90
#